data_AF-A0A923PUR6-F1
#
_entry.id   AF-A0A923PUR6-F1
#
_cell.length_a   1.000
_cell.length_b   1.000
_cell.length_c   1.000
_cell.angle_alpha   90.00
_cell.angle_beta   90.00
_cell.angle_gamma   90.00
#
_symmetry.space_group_name_H-M   'P 1'
#
loop_
_entity.id
_entity.type
_entity.pdbx_description
1 polymer ?
#
loop_
_entity_poly.entity_id
_entity_poly.type
_entity_poly.pdbx_seq_one_letter_code
_entity_poly.pdbx_strand_id
1 'polypeptide(L)'
;MFIQRARLAVGLVVVATTAAGLWAKGHVSSQFAMPPALVTVQTIKAEELLLSAQKLLPAGAFLGPLLDDHYAVINYEWLEKKFLPSYRVAVGTVQDVASREAEGSDCDNYGMFLRQMVGLAGIVGRSAEPAAAQVVVFQAKAFSGVPITRERHAVGLFLTDRGWMVLEPQNAVELVPFDRYANRRSIQYITFH
;
A
#
# COMPACT_ATOMS: atom_id res chain seq x y z
N MET A 1 -16.64 -28.36 88.08
CA MET A 1 -15.54 -27.79 88.88
C MET A 1 -14.82 -26.78 87.98
N PHE A 2 -14.69 -25.54 88.45
CA PHE A 2 -14.23 -24.36 87.70
C PHE A 2 -12.79 -24.46 87.18
N ILE A 3 -12.52 -23.86 86.01
CA ILE A 3 -11.52 -22.81 85.68
C ILE A 3 -11.78 -22.46 84.19
N GLN A 4 -12.42 -21.34 83.82
CA GLN A 4 -11.96 -19.93 83.72
C GLN A 4 -10.89 -19.63 82.65
N ARG A 5 -11.28 -18.72 81.73
CA ARG A 5 -10.48 -17.70 80.98
C ARG A 5 -9.73 -18.21 79.73
N ALA A 6 -9.56 -17.46 78.64
CA ALA A 6 -9.65 -16.01 78.44
C ALA A 6 -10.01 -15.65 76.97
N ARG A 7 -10.47 -14.41 76.80
CA ARG A 7 -10.84 -13.73 75.55
C ARG A 7 -9.60 -13.32 74.73
N LEU A 8 -9.74 -13.34 73.40
CA LEU A 8 -9.05 -12.45 72.45
C LEU A 8 -10.01 -12.30 71.24
N ALA A 9 -10.83 -11.26 71.19
CA ALA A 9 -10.52 -9.93 70.65
C ALA A 9 -10.29 -9.94 69.12
N VAL A 10 -11.41 -9.79 68.41
CA VAL A 10 -11.64 -9.00 67.18
C VAL A 10 -10.38 -8.46 66.47
N GLY A 11 -10.15 -8.98 65.27
CA GLY A 11 -9.37 -8.32 64.22
C GLY A 11 -10.14 -8.40 62.91
N LEU A 12 -10.94 -7.38 62.64
CA LEU A 12 -11.65 -7.18 61.37
C LEU A 12 -10.63 -6.68 60.34
N VAL A 13 -10.24 -7.52 59.38
CA VAL A 13 -9.50 -7.07 58.19
C VAL A 13 -10.48 -7.03 57.03
N VAL A 14 -10.95 -5.82 56.73
CA VAL A 14 -11.63 -5.49 55.48
C VAL A 14 -10.73 -4.48 54.76
N VAL A 15 -10.71 -4.58 53.42
CA VAL A 15 -10.10 -3.68 52.43
C VAL A 15 -8.62 -4.02 52.15
N ALA A 16 -8.15 -4.27 50.92
CA ALA A 16 -8.64 -3.88 49.60
C ALA A 16 -8.50 -5.05 48.60
N THR A 17 -9.58 -5.39 47.89
CA THR A 17 -9.45 -5.97 46.55
C THR A 17 -8.93 -4.87 45.64
N THR A 18 -7.61 -4.80 45.48
CA THR A 18 -7.01 -4.05 44.40
C THR A 18 -7.48 -4.69 43.11
N ALA A 19 -8.45 -4.04 42.48
CA ALA A 19 -8.68 -4.10 41.05
C ALA A 19 -7.40 -3.64 40.35
N ALA A 20 -6.40 -4.51 40.29
CA ALA A 20 -5.28 -4.37 39.39
C ALA A 20 -5.87 -4.65 38.02
N GLY A 21 -6.29 -3.56 37.37
CA GLY A 21 -6.75 -3.54 36.00
C GLY A 21 -5.80 -4.34 35.14
N LEU A 22 -6.25 -5.53 34.75
CA LEU A 22 -5.79 -6.18 33.54
C LEU A 22 -6.08 -5.17 32.44
N TRP A 23 -5.02 -4.48 32.04
CA TRP A 23 -4.93 -3.74 30.80
C TRP A 23 -5.59 -4.57 29.70
N ALA A 24 -6.85 -4.22 29.40
CA ALA A 24 -7.31 -4.29 28.05
C ALA A 24 -6.35 -3.40 27.27
N LYS A 25 -5.29 -4.00 26.71
CA LYS A 25 -4.70 -3.48 25.48
C LYS A 25 -5.88 -3.39 24.54
N GLY A 26 -6.47 -2.20 24.44
CA GLY A 26 -7.42 -1.91 23.40
C GLY A 26 -6.72 -2.32 22.13
N HIS A 27 -7.20 -3.38 21.49
CA HIS A 27 -6.92 -3.58 20.09
C HIS A 27 -7.45 -2.31 19.43
N VAL A 28 -6.56 -1.35 19.21
CA VAL A 28 -6.78 -0.32 18.21
C VAL A 28 -6.87 -1.12 16.93
N SER A 29 -8.09 -1.47 16.56
CA SER A 29 -8.42 -1.98 15.25
C SER A 29 -7.97 -0.87 14.31
N SER A 30 -6.75 -0.97 13.78
CA SER A 30 -6.24 -0.08 12.75
C SER A 30 -7.02 -0.40 11.47
N GLN A 31 -8.27 0.08 11.43
CA GLN A 31 -9.11 -0.08 10.28
C GLN A 31 -8.48 0.69 9.13
N PHE A 32 -8.21 0.00 8.04
CA PHE A 32 -7.91 0.67 6.78
C PHE A 32 -9.11 1.52 6.40
N ALA A 33 -8.87 2.82 6.22
CA ALA A 33 -9.85 3.67 5.58
C ALA A 33 -9.93 3.30 4.09
N MET A 34 -11.15 3.28 3.54
CA MET A 34 -11.31 3.15 2.09
C MET A 34 -10.61 4.31 1.38
N PRO A 35 -9.97 4.06 0.23
CA PRO A 35 -9.37 5.13 -0.56
C PRO A 35 -10.47 6.10 -1.06
N PRO A 36 -10.11 7.35 -1.39
CA PRO A 36 -11.05 8.25 -2.04
C PRO A 36 -11.56 7.64 -3.35
N ALA A 37 -12.81 7.92 -3.69
CA ALA A 37 -13.40 7.53 -4.98
C ALA A 37 -12.51 7.99 -6.14
N LEU A 38 -12.20 7.09 -7.07
CA LEU A 38 -11.40 7.39 -8.25
C LEU A 38 -12.07 8.49 -9.09
N VAL A 39 -11.30 9.52 -9.44
CA VAL A 39 -11.67 10.52 -10.44
C VAL A 39 -10.96 10.16 -11.74
N THR A 40 -11.76 9.89 -12.77
CA THR A 40 -11.28 9.49 -14.10
C THR A 40 -11.41 10.65 -15.06
N VAL A 41 -10.52 10.72 -16.06
CA VAL A 41 -10.59 11.73 -17.13
C VAL A 41 -11.31 11.15 -18.34
N GLN A 42 -11.02 9.90 -18.66
CA GLN A 42 -11.64 9.16 -19.75
C GLN A 42 -11.53 7.66 -19.50
N THR A 43 -12.31 6.90 -20.25
CA THR A 43 -12.21 5.44 -20.33
C THR A 43 -11.63 5.06 -21.70
N ILE A 44 -10.65 4.17 -21.71
CA ILE A 44 -9.99 3.66 -22.91
C ILE A 44 -10.18 2.15 -23.02
N LYS A 45 -10.06 1.60 -24.23
CA LYS A 45 -10.09 0.15 -24.42
C LYS A 45 -8.78 -0.49 -23.96
N ALA A 46 -8.85 -1.78 -23.64
CA ALA A 46 -7.69 -2.61 -23.32
C ALA A 46 -6.58 -2.51 -24.38
N GLU A 47 -6.93 -2.53 -25.66
CA GLU A 47 -5.96 -2.41 -26.77
C GLU A 47 -5.18 -1.08 -26.73
N GLU A 48 -5.86 0.02 -26.42
CA GLU A 48 -5.22 1.34 -26.33
C GLU A 48 -4.22 1.40 -25.16
N LEU A 49 -4.61 0.82 -24.01
CA LEU A 49 -3.74 0.71 -22.85
C LEU A 49 -2.52 -0.17 -23.15
N LEU A 50 -2.74 -1.32 -23.81
CA LEU A 50 -1.69 -2.26 -24.19
C LEU A 50 -0.68 -1.61 -25.14
N LEU A 51 -1.15 -0.95 -26.20
CA LEU A 51 -0.31 -0.23 -27.16
C LEU A 51 0.47 0.91 -26.49
N SER A 52 -0.12 1.58 -25.50
CA SER A 52 0.54 2.63 -24.72
C SER A 52 1.64 2.06 -23.82
N ALA A 53 1.35 0.97 -23.10
CA ALA A 53 2.28 0.32 -22.18
C ALA A 53 3.44 -0.37 -22.92
N GLN A 54 3.18 -0.94 -24.10
CA GLN A 54 4.22 -1.61 -24.90
C GLN A 54 5.34 -0.64 -25.34
N LYS A 55 5.02 0.64 -25.54
CA LYS A 55 6.01 1.69 -25.86
C LYS A 55 6.99 1.98 -24.72
N LEU A 56 6.66 1.56 -23.49
CA LEU A 56 7.51 1.75 -22.31
C LEU A 56 8.57 0.67 -22.17
N LEU A 57 8.37 -0.48 -22.82
CA LEU A 57 9.16 -1.67 -22.59
C LEU A 57 10.48 -1.66 -23.38
N PRO A 58 11.61 -1.99 -22.74
CA PRO A 58 12.82 -2.32 -23.46
C PRO A 58 12.66 -3.67 -24.20
N ALA A 59 13.53 -3.91 -25.17
CA ALA A 59 13.51 -5.16 -25.93
C ALA A 59 13.67 -6.37 -24.99
N GLY A 60 12.80 -7.37 -25.15
CA GLY A 60 12.79 -8.60 -24.35
C GLY A 60 12.08 -8.49 -22.99
N ALA A 61 11.55 -7.32 -22.61
CA ALA A 61 10.71 -7.21 -21.43
C ALA A 61 9.29 -7.73 -21.69
N PHE A 62 8.66 -8.22 -20.63
CA PHE A 62 7.34 -8.84 -20.68
C PHE A 62 6.22 -7.83 -20.36
N LEU A 63 5.12 -7.91 -21.11
CA LEU A 63 3.87 -7.21 -20.81
C LEU A 63 2.83 -8.24 -20.39
N GLY A 64 2.36 -8.14 -19.15
CA GLY A 64 1.29 -8.98 -18.64
C GLY A 64 -0.02 -8.78 -19.41
N PRO A 65 -0.91 -9.79 -19.41
CA PRO A 65 -2.22 -9.66 -20.03
C PRO A 65 -3.07 -8.63 -19.30
N LEU A 66 -4.03 -8.04 -20.03
CA LEU A 66 -5.14 -7.28 -19.47
C LEU A 66 -6.31 -8.24 -19.26
N LEU A 67 -7.07 -8.06 -18.18
CA LEU A 67 -8.23 -8.90 -17.84
C LEU A 67 -9.57 -8.19 -18.04
N ASP A 68 -9.55 -6.87 -18.28
CA ASP A 68 -10.74 -6.05 -18.44
C ASP A 68 -10.80 -5.48 -19.86
N ASP A 69 -12.00 -5.24 -20.37
CA ASP A 69 -12.18 -4.65 -21.70
C ASP A 69 -11.87 -3.14 -21.73
N HIS A 70 -12.02 -2.47 -20.57
CA HIS A 70 -11.95 -1.03 -20.44
C HIS A 70 -11.15 -0.62 -19.20
N TYR A 71 -10.39 0.45 -19.34
CA TYR A 71 -9.57 1.01 -18.28
C TYR A 71 -9.80 2.50 -18.10
N ALA A 72 -9.77 2.95 -16.86
CA ALA A 72 -9.93 4.35 -16.47
C ALA A 72 -8.57 5.08 -16.47
N VAL A 73 -8.42 6.08 -17.34
CA VAL A 73 -7.29 7.02 -17.27
C VAL A 73 -7.47 7.89 -16.04
N ILE A 74 -6.47 7.86 -15.16
CA ILE A 74 -6.53 8.46 -13.84
C ILE A 74 -6.32 9.98 -13.94
N ASN A 75 -7.13 10.77 -13.25
CA ASN A 75 -6.85 12.21 -13.14
C ASN A 75 -5.60 12.44 -12.28
N TYR A 76 -4.59 13.10 -12.84
CA TYR A 76 -3.31 13.35 -12.17
C TYR A 76 -3.48 14.12 -10.85
N GLU A 77 -4.30 15.17 -10.84
CA GLU A 77 -4.47 15.99 -9.64
C GLU A 77 -5.13 15.22 -8.51
N TRP A 78 -6.13 14.38 -8.83
CA TRP A 78 -6.72 13.47 -7.87
C TRP A 78 -5.69 12.47 -7.33
N LEU A 79 -4.88 11.88 -8.21
CA LEU A 79 -3.86 10.91 -7.83
C LEU A 79 -2.91 11.55 -6.81
N GLU A 80 -2.34 12.71 -7.16
CA GLU A 80 -1.36 13.43 -6.36
C GLU A 80 -1.94 13.99 -5.05
N LYS A 81 -3.10 14.65 -5.12
CA LYS A 81 -3.63 15.46 -4.00
C LYS A 81 -4.60 14.70 -3.10
N LYS A 82 -5.14 13.56 -3.54
CA LYS A 82 -6.16 12.80 -2.79
C LYS A 82 -5.73 11.36 -2.53
N PHE A 83 -5.38 10.62 -3.58
CA PHE A 83 -5.05 9.21 -3.44
C PHE A 83 -3.72 9.01 -2.72
N LEU A 84 -2.62 9.64 -3.17
CA LEU A 84 -1.30 9.43 -2.56
C LEU A 84 -1.26 9.77 -1.05
N PRO A 85 -1.84 10.88 -0.55
CA PRO A 85 -1.93 11.11 0.88
C PRO A 85 -2.67 10.00 1.64
N SER A 86 -3.78 9.50 1.10
CA SER A 86 -4.53 8.39 1.70
C SER A 86 -3.73 7.08 1.67
N TYR A 87 -3.03 6.81 0.57
CA TYR A 87 -2.19 5.63 0.42
C TYR A 87 -1.01 5.65 1.39
N ARG A 88 -0.35 6.79 1.62
CA ARG A 88 0.72 6.92 2.62
C ARG A 88 0.27 6.56 4.04
N VAL A 89 -0.94 6.98 4.42
CA VAL A 89 -1.52 6.59 5.71
C VAL A 89 -1.70 5.06 5.76
N ALA A 90 -2.22 4.47 4.70
CA ALA A 90 -2.40 3.03 4.61
C ALA A 90 -1.06 2.26 4.68
N VAL A 91 -0.04 2.72 3.96
CA VAL A 91 1.32 2.15 4.02
C VAL A 91 1.89 2.24 5.44
N GLY A 92 1.72 3.37 6.14
CA GLY A 92 2.13 3.52 7.53
C GLY A 92 1.47 2.47 8.43
N THR A 93 0.15 2.27 8.29
CA THR A 93 -0.58 1.23 9.03
C THR A 93 -0.05 -0.18 8.75
N VAL A 94 0.29 -0.50 7.50
CA VAL A 94 0.91 -1.80 7.16
C VAL A 94 2.29 -1.92 7.82
N GLN A 95 3.11 -0.87 7.76
CA GLN A 95 4.46 -0.85 8.33
C GLN A 95 4.48 -0.99 9.85
N ASP A 96 3.42 -0.55 10.54
CA ASP A 96 3.29 -0.68 12.00
C ASP A 96 3.10 -2.14 12.45
N VAL A 97 2.62 -3.01 11.56
CA VAL A 97 2.34 -4.43 11.86
C VAL A 97 3.25 -5.41 11.11
N ALA A 98 3.90 -4.97 10.04
CA ALA A 98 4.74 -5.81 9.20
C ALA A 98 6.15 -5.99 9.81
N SER A 99 6.68 -7.21 9.72
CA SER A 99 8.08 -7.47 10.05
C SER A 99 8.97 -7.04 8.88
N ARG A 100 9.93 -6.14 9.14
CA ARG A 100 10.88 -5.66 8.13
C ARG A 100 11.86 -6.72 7.62
N GLU A 101 11.97 -7.84 8.32
CA GLU A 101 12.86 -8.95 7.96
C GLU A 101 12.13 -10.07 7.22
N ALA A 102 10.81 -9.98 7.09
CA ALA A 102 10.01 -10.99 6.41
C ALA A 102 9.94 -10.69 4.90
N GLU A 103 10.17 -11.71 4.07
CA GLU A 103 9.90 -11.68 2.63
C GLU A 103 8.45 -11.30 2.31
N GLY A 104 7.52 -11.46 3.26
CA GLY A 104 6.13 -10.99 3.10
C GLY A 104 5.95 -9.47 3.17
N SER A 105 7.02 -8.69 3.40
CA SER A 105 7.00 -7.23 3.61
C SER A 105 8.07 -6.52 2.78
N ASP A 106 8.25 -6.93 1.53
CA ASP A 106 9.21 -6.37 0.58
C ASP A 106 8.52 -5.66 -0.60
N CYS A 107 9.33 -5.28 -1.60
CA CYS A 107 8.93 -4.31 -2.61
C CYS A 107 7.74 -4.76 -3.47
N ASP A 108 7.65 -6.02 -3.84
CA ASP A 108 6.57 -6.54 -4.68
C ASP A 108 5.25 -6.66 -3.91
N ASN A 109 5.29 -6.99 -2.62
CA ASN A 109 4.10 -6.97 -1.77
C ASN A 109 3.52 -5.56 -1.62
N TYR A 110 4.37 -4.55 -1.43
CA TYR A 110 3.91 -3.14 -1.43
C TYR A 110 3.41 -2.70 -2.81
N GLY A 111 4.01 -3.18 -3.90
CA GLY A 111 3.53 -2.95 -5.27
C GLY A 111 2.13 -3.54 -5.50
N MET A 112 1.88 -4.77 -5.04
CA MET A 112 0.56 -5.39 -5.07
C MET A 112 -0.45 -4.63 -4.20
N PHE A 113 -0.04 -4.22 -3.00
CA PHE A 113 -0.89 -3.42 -2.10
C PHE A 113 -1.31 -2.09 -2.74
N LEU A 114 -0.37 -1.39 -3.40
CA LEU A 114 -0.67 -0.18 -4.17
C LEU A 114 -1.71 -0.42 -5.26
N ARG A 115 -1.52 -1.50 -6.05
CA ARG A 115 -2.45 -1.88 -7.13
C ARG A 115 -3.85 -2.16 -6.59
N GLN A 116 -3.95 -2.93 -5.52
CA GLN A 116 -5.24 -3.25 -4.90
C GLN A 116 -5.91 -2.01 -4.32
N MET A 117 -5.15 -1.11 -3.69
CA MET A 117 -5.69 0.14 -3.16
C MET A 117 -6.23 1.06 -4.25
N VAL A 118 -5.58 1.14 -5.43
CA VAL A 118 -6.16 1.92 -6.54
C VAL A 118 -7.36 1.21 -7.17
N GLY A 119 -7.35 -0.12 -7.27
CA GLY A 119 -8.53 -0.90 -7.69
C GLY A 119 -9.75 -0.66 -6.78
N LEU A 120 -9.54 -0.63 -5.46
CA LEU A 120 -10.57 -0.24 -4.49
C LEU A 120 -11.08 1.19 -4.72
N ALA A 121 -10.21 2.13 -5.10
CA ALA A 121 -10.64 3.48 -5.46
C ALA A 121 -11.56 3.45 -6.70
N GLY A 122 -11.28 2.58 -7.66
CA GLY A 122 -12.14 2.32 -8.83
C GLY A 122 -13.51 1.76 -8.45
N ILE A 123 -13.57 0.79 -7.53
CA ILE A 123 -14.82 0.24 -6.97
C ILE A 123 -15.64 1.34 -6.29
N VAL A 124 -15.02 2.13 -5.41
CA VAL A 124 -15.68 3.24 -4.70
C VAL A 124 -16.16 4.31 -5.69
N GLY A 125 -15.36 4.58 -6.72
CA GLY A 125 -15.67 5.54 -7.80
C GLY A 125 -16.64 5.00 -8.85
N ARG A 126 -17.02 3.72 -8.80
CA ARG A 126 -17.85 3.03 -9.80
C ARG A 126 -17.32 3.23 -11.23
N SER A 127 -16.00 3.14 -11.39
CA SER A 127 -15.32 3.30 -12.68
C SER A 127 -14.99 1.95 -13.33
N ALA A 128 -14.50 2.00 -14.57
CA ALA A 128 -13.69 0.92 -15.14
C ALA A 128 -12.42 0.67 -14.29
N GLU A 129 -11.73 -0.46 -14.55
CA GLU A 129 -10.48 -0.80 -13.84
C GLU A 129 -9.46 0.35 -14.01
N PRO A 130 -8.83 0.86 -12.94
CA PRO A 130 -7.85 1.93 -13.07
C PRO A 130 -6.70 1.50 -13.97
N ALA A 131 -6.24 2.40 -14.85
CA ALA A 131 -5.06 2.16 -15.69
C ALA A 131 -3.77 2.25 -14.85
N ALA A 132 -3.56 1.25 -14.00
CA ALA A 132 -2.44 1.14 -13.07
C ALA A 132 -1.80 -0.26 -13.17
N ALA A 133 -0.49 -0.31 -12.98
CA ALA A 133 0.29 -1.53 -13.09
C ALA A 133 1.38 -1.59 -12.02
N GLN A 134 1.85 -2.79 -11.74
CA GLN A 134 3.13 -3.02 -11.10
C GLN A 134 4.21 -3.15 -12.18
N VAL A 135 5.37 -2.56 -11.94
CA VAL A 135 6.53 -2.67 -12.82
C VAL A 135 7.66 -3.22 -12.01
N VAL A 136 8.34 -4.23 -12.54
CA VAL A 136 9.59 -4.68 -11.95
C VAL A 136 10.75 -4.34 -12.83
N VAL A 137 11.77 -3.81 -12.16
CA VAL A 137 13.02 -3.37 -12.74
C VAL A 137 14.19 -4.07 -12.07
N PHE A 138 15.35 -3.98 -12.69
CA PHE A 138 16.61 -4.13 -11.97
C PHE A 138 17.04 -2.76 -11.41
N GLN A 139 17.17 -2.65 -10.08
CA GLN A 139 17.47 -1.41 -9.35
C GLN A 139 18.95 -1.03 -9.48
N ALA A 140 19.32 -0.51 -10.64
CA ALA A 140 20.69 -0.10 -10.97
C ALA A 140 21.02 1.33 -10.49
N LYS A 141 19.99 2.16 -10.28
CA LYS A 141 20.10 3.54 -9.80
C LYS A 141 19.16 3.73 -8.61
N ALA A 142 19.55 4.60 -7.67
CA ALA A 142 18.68 4.97 -6.57
C ALA A 142 17.39 5.65 -7.05
N PHE A 143 16.30 5.44 -6.33
CA PHE A 143 15.00 6.03 -6.64
C PHE A 143 14.16 6.19 -5.37
N SER A 144 13.63 7.39 -5.13
CA SER A 144 12.70 7.70 -4.03
C SER A 144 13.09 7.08 -2.68
N GLY A 145 14.35 7.26 -2.26
CA GLY A 145 14.86 6.73 -0.98
C GLY A 145 15.33 5.27 -1.01
N VAL A 146 15.09 4.52 -2.09
CA VAL A 146 15.65 3.18 -2.29
C VAL A 146 17.05 3.31 -2.89
N PRO A 147 18.10 2.76 -2.23
CA PRO A 147 19.48 2.84 -2.73
C PRO A 147 19.69 1.95 -3.96
N ILE A 148 20.92 1.92 -4.47
CA ILE A 148 21.34 0.97 -5.49
C ILE A 148 21.49 -0.41 -4.83
N THR A 149 20.64 -1.36 -5.21
CA THR A 149 20.71 -2.74 -4.69
C THR A 149 21.29 -3.72 -5.71
N ARG A 150 21.15 -3.44 -7.02
CA ARG A 150 21.44 -4.40 -8.10
C ARG A 150 20.63 -5.70 -7.97
N GLU A 151 19.39 -5.55 -7.53
CA GLU A 151 18.41 -6.63 -7.42
C GLU A 151 17.12 -6.23 -8.14
N ARG A 152 16.14 -7.14 -8.17
CA ARG A 152 14.80 -6.81 -8.64
C ARG A 152 14.13 -5.86 -7.66
N HIS A 153 13.37 -4.91 -8.19
CA HIS A 153 12.61 -3.96 -7.40
C HIS A 153 11.29 -3.66 -8.07
N ALA A 154 10.21 -3.57 -7.29
CA ALA A 154 8.88 -3.28 -7.79
C ALA A 154 8.47 -1.83 -7.52
N VAL A 155 7.90 -1.18 -8.53
CA VAL A 155 7.33 0.18 -8.46
C VAL A 155 5.91 0.19 -9.02
N GLY A 156 5.12 1.18 -8.62
CA GLY A 156 3.81 1.43 -9.22
C GLY A 156 3.93 2.25 -10.50
N LEU A 157 3.03 1.98 -11.45
CA LEU A 157 2.90 2.71 -12.71
C LEU A 157 1.44 3.11 -12.92
N PHE A 158 1.19 4.36 -13.31
CA PHE A 158 -0.16 4.91 -13.50
C PHE A 158 -0.23 5.63 -14.84
N LEU A 159 -1.24 5.33 -15.65
CA LEU A 159 -1.59 6.15 -16.81
C LEU A 159 -2.52 7.28 -16.35
N THR A 160 -2.05 8.51 -16.52
CA THR A 160 -2.81 9.72 -16.18
C THR A 160 -3.08 10.58 -17.40
N ASP A 161 -3.87 11.63 -17.24
CA ASP A 161 -4.03 12.72 -18.20
C ASP A 161 -2.74 13.54 -18.45
N ARG A 162 -1.67 13.28 -17.67
CA ARG A 162 -0.32 13.81 -17.90
C ARG A 162 0.68 12.77 -18.43
N GLY A 163 0.19 11.59 -18.82
CA GLY A 163 0.99 10.46 -19.27
C GLY A 163 1.31 9.48 -18.15
N TRP A 164 2.33 8.66 -18.38
CA TRP A 164 2.74 7.60 -17.47
C TRP A 164 3.54 8.13 -16.29
N MET A 165 3.15 7.76 -15.09
CA MET A 165 3.75 8.18 -13.82
C MET A 165 4.23 6.97 -13.02
N VAL A 166 5.39 7.08 -12.38
CA VAL A 166 6.03 6.04 -11.57
C VAL A 166 6.05 6.46 -10.11
N LEU A 167 5.79 5.52 -9.20
CA LEU A 167 5.75 5.73 -7.75
C LEU A 167 6.50 4.62 -7.01
N GLU A 168 7.29 4.98 -6.00
CA GLU A 168 7.81 4.02 -5.02
C GLU A 168 6.70 3.62 -4.03
N PRO A 169 6.19 2.37 -4.04
CA PRO A 169 5.04 1.99 -3.23
C PRO A 169 5.33 1.99 -1.73
N GLN A 170 6.57 1.79 -1.28
CA GLN A 170 6.89 1.71 0.16
C GLN A 170 6.81 3.04 0.90
N ASN A 171 6.82 4.16 0.18
CA ASN A 171 6.76 5.49 0.80
C ASN A 171 5.84 6.47 0.08
N ALA A 172 5.56 6.24 -1.20
CA ALA A 172 4.72 7.08 -2.04
C ALA A 172 5.06 8.57 -1.98
N VAL A 173 6.33 8.93 -1.75
CA VAL A 173 6.74 10.33 -1.52
C VAL A 173 6.70 11.13 -2.81
N GLU A 174 7.22 10.56 -3.89
CA GLU A 174 7.40 11.25 -5.16
C GLU A 174 6.74 10.49 -6.31
N LEU A 175 5.88 11.19 -7.06
CA LEU A 175 5.30 10.70 -8.30
C LEU A 175 6.09 11.29 -9.48
N VAL A 176 6.77 10.43 -10.23
CA VAL A 176 7.75 10.86 -11.24
C VAL A 176 7.27 10.49 -12.65
N PRO A 177 7.31 11.41 -13.63
CA PRO A 177 7.04 11.07 -15.02
C PRO A 177 7.94 9.91 -15.51
N PHE A 178 7.36 8.96 -16.24
CA PHE A 178 8.10 7.75 -16.67
C PHE A 178 9.37 8.07 -17.48
N ASP A 179 9.35 9.14 -18.27
CA ASP A 179 10.50 9.62 -19.04
C ASP A 179 11.66 10.12 -18.15
N ARG A 180 11.41 10.38 -16.88
CA ARG A 180 12.41 10.76 -15.87
C ARG A 180 12.75 9.62 -14.91
N TYR A 181 12.07 8.49 -15.00
CA TYR A 181 12.34 7.35 -14.13
C TYR A 181 13.72 6.74 -14.42
N ALA A 182 14.57 6.70 -13.38
CA ALA A 182 15.99 6.40 -13.50
C ALA A 182 16.28 4.98 -14.03
N ASN A 183 15.44 4.02 -13.65
CA ASN A 183 15.57 2.59 -13.96
C ASN A 183 14.68 2.14 -15.14
N ARG A 184 14.09 3.07 -15.92
CA ARG A 184 13.20 2.73 -17.05
C ARG A 184 13.81 1.78 -18.10
N ARG A 185 15.14 1.78 -18.26
CA ARG A 185 15.85 0.92 -19.23
C ARG A 185 16.07 -0.51 -18.73
N SER A 186 15.83 -0.76 -17.45
CA SER A 186 16.00 -2.07 -16.80
C SER A 186 14.68 -2.71 -16.41
N ILE A 187 13.56 -2.24 -16.98
CA ILE A 187 12.26 -2.88 -16.83
C ILE A 187 12.33 -4.32 -17.34
N GLN A 188 11.88 -5.25 -16.52
CA GLN A 188 11.78 -6.67 -16.84
C GLN A 188 10.33 -7.05 -17.16
N TYR A 189 9.37 -6.51 -16.40
CA TYR A 189 7.95 -6.78 -16.61
C TYR A 189 7.06 -5.62 -16.15
N ILE A 190 5.91 -5.49 -16.81
CA ILE A 190 4.78 -4.65 -16.42
C ILE A 190 3.55 -5.57 -16.29
N THR A 191 2.86 -5.55 -15.15
CA THR A 191 1.65 -6.36 -14.92
C THR A 191 0.51 -5.49 -14.41
N PHE A 192 -0.69 -5.68 -14.97
CA PHE A 192 -1.89 -4.97 -14.56
C PHE A 192 -2.71 -5.75 -13.51
N HIS A 193 -2.26 -6.96 -13.16
CA HIS A 193 -2.95 -7.92 -12.28
C HIS A 193 -1.99 -8.53 -11.27
#